data_AF-B2A736-F1
#
_entry.id   AF-B2A736-F1
#
_cell.length_a   1.000
_cell.length_b   1.000
_cell.length_c   1.000
_cell.angle_alpha   90.00
_cell.angle_beta   90.00
_cell.angle_gamma   90.00
#
_symmetry.space_group_name_H-M   'P 1'
#
loop_
_entity.id
_entity.type
_entity.pdbx_description
1 polymer ?
#
loop_
_entity_poly.entity_id
_entity_poly.type
_entity_poly.pdbx_seq_one_letter_code
_entity_poly.pdbx_strand_id
1 'polypeptide(L)'
;MSDHSNISENLTSQNLTDLIQKVESVLDAKVTLDEQNFIQEIYVLADKSRGAKQIVRDIETAAAVEFDIELDHRKISVVQLSDKEEFIDKNSENRLILHNLVMEYNGRKCRISVELSDDNNKYHGDSEGPGSEKNQNRLVAQATLKAIECNDGFDSIFSLVLEEVSLFDFAGEKVALVAVSLVRSTSEEFLVGSSLVRKDDKEAVARATLDAVNRRLKYLK
;
A
#
# COMPACT_ATOMS: atom_id res chain seq x y z
N MET A 1 50.20 29.25 4.04
CA MET A 1 50.65 27.88 3.78
C MET A 1 49.40 27.07 3.53
N SER A 2 49.28 26.64 2.29
CA SER A 2 48.12 26.09 1.63
C SER A 2 48.12 24.57 1.79
N ASP A 3 47.23 24.05 2.63
CA ASP A 3 46.87 22.62 2.61
C ASP A 3 45.67 22.46 1.68
N HIS A 4 45.96 22.41 0.38
CA HIS A 4 45.08 21.80 -0.59
C HIS A 4 45.26 20.29 -0.45
N SER A 5 44.51 19.68 0.47
CA SER A 5 44.31 18.24 0.50
C SER A 5 43.69 17.82 -0.84
N ASN A 6 44.44 16.98 -1.54
CA ASN A 6 44.13 16.38 -2.84
C ASN A 6 42.64 16.05 -2.99
N ILE A 7 41.94 16.87 -3.76
CA ILE A 7 40.68 16.46 -4.38
C ILE A 7 41.06 15.33 -5.32
N SER A 8 40.49 14.15 -5.08
CA SER A 8 40.66 12.97 -5.92
C SER A 8 40.44 13.34 -7.40
N GLU A 9 41.53 13.35 -8.17
CA GLU A 9 41.61 13.64 -9.62
C GLU A 9 40.76 12.71 -10.51
N ASN A 10 39.88 11.90 -9.93
CA ASN A 10 39.05 10.93 -10.62
C ASN A 10 37.56 10.97 -10.22
N LEU A 11 37.08 11.96 -9.45
CA LEU A 11 35.65 12.05 -9.22
C LEU A 11 34.95 12.71 -10.42
N THR A 12 34.55 11.88 -11.38
CA THR A 12 33.61 12.29 -12.44
C THR A 12 32.20 11.92 -12.01
N SER A 13 31.19 12.70 -12.43
CA SER A 13 29.77 12.32 -12.27
C SER A 13 29.49 10.88 -12.73
N GLN A 14 30.23 10.41 -13.75
CA GLN A 14 30.19 9.04 -14.24
C GLN A 14 30.68 8.02 -13.20
N ASN A 15 31.84 8.23 -12.56
CA ASN A 15 32.38 7.28 -11.58
C ASN A 15 31.47 7.15 -10.35
N LEU A 16 30.86 8.27 -9.92
CA LEU A 16 29.88 8.24 -8.83
C LEU A 16 28.57 7.55 -9.26
N THR A 17 28.12 7.77 -10.50
CA THR A 17 26.97 7.06 -11.07
C THR A 17 27.20 5.55 -11.13
N ASP A 18 28.37 5.12 -11.60
CA ASP A 18 28.76 3.71 -11.71
C ASP A 18 28.83 3.03 -10.33
N LEU A 19 29.24 3.77 -9.29
CA LEU A 19 29.18 3.27 -7.90
C LEU A 19 27.74 3.11 -7.43
N ILE A 20 26.90 4.13 -7.63
CA ILE A 20 25.50 4.11 -7.17
C ILE A 20 24.73 2.98 -7.84
N GLN A 21 24.98 2.70 -9.12
CA GLN A 21 24.35 1.59 -9.85
C GLN A 21 24.75 0.20 -9.32
N LYS A 22 25.83 0.07 -8.53
CA LYS A 22 26.21 -1.19 -7.87
C LYS A 22 25.46 -1.44 -6.56
N VAL A 23 24.80 -0.42 -6.01
CA VAL A 23 23.99 -0.57 -4.79
C VAL A 23 22.80 -1.46 -5.10
N GLU A 24 22.60 -2.51 -4.29
CA GLU A 24 21.46 -3.42 -4.44
C GLU A 24 20.15 -2.64 -4.50
N SER A 25 19.26 -3.03 -5.41
CA SER A 25 17.98 -2.40 -5.77
C SER A 25 18.05 -1.12 -6.62
N VAL A 26 19.23 -0.61 -6.96
CA VAL A 26 19.36 0.52 -7.89
C VAL A 26 19.29 0.02 -9.33
N LEU A 27 18.38 0.60 -10.13
CA LEU A 27 18.17 0.30 -11.54
C LEU A 27 18.97 1.27 -12.43
N ASP A 28 19.01 2.54 -12.04
CA ASP A 28 19.73 3.58 -12.76
C ASP A 28 20.04 4.76 -11.83
N ALA A 29 21.00 5.61 -12.20
CA ALA A 29 21.34 6.81 -11.44
C ALA A 29 21.84 7.92 -12.34
N LYS A 30 21.67 9.16 -11.88
CA LYS A 30 22.19 10.36 -12.53
C LYS A 30 22.69 11.34 -11.50
N VAL A 31 23.96 11.71 -11.63
CA VAL A 31 24.61 12.74 -10.80
C VAL A 31 24.72 14.03 -11.61
N THR A 32 24.27 15.14 -11.02
CA THR A 32 24.42 16.50 -11.58
C THR A 32 25.42 17.28 -10.74
N LEU A 33 26.42 17.86 -11.41
CA LEU A 33 27.43 18.72 -10.80
C LEU A 33 27.18 20.17 -11.19
N ASP A 34 27.57 21.10 -10.33
CA ASP A 34 27.59 22.54 -10.65
C ASP A 34 28.83 22.94 -11.46
N GLU A 35 28.95 24.24 -11.78
CA GLU A 35 30.07 24.81 -12.54
C GLU A 35 31.42 24.69 -11.80
N GLN A 36 31.39 24.42 -10.49
CA GLN A 36 32.54 24.24 -9.62
C GLN A 36 32.82 22.76 -9.31
N ASN A 37 32.18 21.83 -10.02
CA ASN A 37 32.26 20.37 -9.83
C ASN A 37 31.74 19.87 -8.47
N PHE A 38 30.93 20.63 -7.75
CA PHE A 38 30.23 20.13 -6.56
C PHE A 38 28.94 19.41 -6.94
N ILE A 39 28.58 18.41 -6.14
CA ILE A 39 27.34 17.66 -6.30
C ILE A 39 26.16 18.60 -6.03
N GLN A 40 25.35 18.82 -7.06
CA GLN A 40 24.11 19.59 -6.97
C GLN A 40 22.94 18.70 -6.58
N GLU A 41 22.72 17.63 -7.36
CA GLU A 41 21.61 16.67 -7.17
C GLU A 41 22.02 15.27 -7.64
N ILE A 42 21.49 14.25 -6.99
CA ILE A 42 21.63 12.84 -7.33
C ILE A 42 20.22 12.26 -7.48
N TYR A 43 19.87 11.84 -8.70
CA TYR A 43 18.63 11.11 -8.97
C TYR A 43 18.93 9.62 -9.03
N VAL A 44 18.20 8.84 -8.27
CA VAL A 44 18.36 7.39 -8.18
C VAL A 44 17.05 6.74 -8.58
N LEU A 45 17.10 5.90 -9.60
CA LEU A 45 16.01 5.02 -9.98
C LEU A 45 16.25 3.68 -9.30
N ALA A 46 15.30 3.22 -8.50
CA ALA A 46 15.42 1.96 -7.78
C ALA A 46 14.18 1.09 -7.96
N ASP A 47 14.33 -0.21 -7.79
CA ASP A 47 13.19 -1.10 -7.62
C ASP A 47 12.57 -0.93 -6.21
N LYS A 48 11.47 -1.64 -5.95
CA LYS A 48 10.77 -1.60 -4.66
C LYS A 48 11.24 -2.67 -3.67
N SER A 49 12.31 -3.43 -3.90
CA SER A 49 12.78 -4.45 -2.94
C SER A 49 13.27 -3.85 -1.61
N ARG A 50 13.80 -2.61 -1.63
CA ARG A 50 14.34 -1.91 -0.44
C ARG A 50 13.66 -0.55 -0.21
N GLY A 51 13.78 0.01 0.98
CA GLY A 51 13.16 1.32 1.32
C GLY A 51 14.07 2.49 0.90
N ALA A 52 13.49 3.59 0.40
CA ALA A 52 14.26 4.75 -0.07
C ALA A 52 15.31 5.26 0.96
N LYS A 53 14.96 5.35 2.24
CA LYS A 53 15.91 5.74 3.32
C LYS A 53 17.09 4.79 3.47
N GLN A 54 16.88 3.49 3.20
CA GLN A 54 17.93 2.49 3.28
C GLN A 54 18.86 2.61 2.06
N ILE A 55 18.30 2.82 0.87
CA ILE A 55 19.06 3.08 -0.35
C ILE A 55 19.92 4.34 -0.21
N VAL A 56 19.35 5.43 0.31
CA VAL A 56 20.08 6.68 0.59
C VAL A 56 21.28 6.42 1.52
N ARG A 57 21.09 5.69 2.62
CA ARG A 57 22.17 5.37 3.57
C ARG A 57 23.27 4.52 2.94
N ASP A 58 22.90 3.56 2.11
CA ASP A 58 23.87 2.70 1.44
C ASP A 58 24.68 3.48 0.42
N ILE A 59 24.06 4.43 -0.29
CA ILE A 59 24.76 5.34 -1.20
C ILE A 59 25.72 6.25 -0.42
N GLU A 60 25.29 6.85 0.69
CA GLU A 60 26.15 7.66 1.56
C GLU A 60 27.35 6.83 2.05
N THR A 61 27.09 5.61 2.51
CA THR A 61 28.13 4.69 3.02
C THR A 61 29.09 4.28 1.91
N ALA A 62 28.58 3.93 0.73
CA ALA A 62 29.41 3.53 -0.40
C ALA A 62 30.30 4.68 -0.90
N ALA A 63 29.75 5.89 -1.00
CA ALA A 63 30.50 7.07 -1.43
C ALA A 63 31.58 7.47 -0.42
N ALA A 64 31.28 7.36 0.88
CA ALA A 64 32.26 7.62 1.93
C ALA A 64 33.40 6.59 1.92
N VAL A 65 33.09 5.31 1.68
CA VAL A 65 34.11 4.24 1.68
C VAL A 65 34.96 4.23 0.41
N GLU A 66 34.34 4.35 -0.77
CA GLU A 66 35.05 4.19 -2.05
C GLU A 66 35.75 5.48 -2.50
N PHE A 67 35.17 6.64 -2.17
CA PHE A 67 35.64 7.94 -2.67
C PHE A 67 36.01 8.94 -1.58
N ASP A 68 35.87 8.60 -0.30
CA ASP A 68 36.12 9.50 0.85
C ASP A 68 35.25 10.78 0.80
N ILE A 69 33.99 10.63 0.34
CA ILE A 69 33.04 11.73 0.18
C ILE A 69 31.83 11.54 1.08
N GLU A 70 31.54 12.56 1.89
CA GLU A 70 30.27 12.66 2.60
C GLU A 70 29.20 13.28 1.69
N LEU A 71 28.18 12.48 1.36
CA LEU A 71 27.01 12.96 0.62
C LEU A 71 25.96 13.51 1.59
N ASP A 72 25.31 14.63 1.23
CA ASP A 72 24.13 15.11 1.95
C ASP A 72 22.89 14.38 1.40
N HIS A 73 22.25 13.53 2.21
CA HIS A 73 20.98 12.87 1.85
C HIS A 73 19.91 13.79 1.27
N ARG A 74 19.91 15.10 1.58
CA ARG A 74 18.94 16.05 1.03
C ARG A 74 19.10 16.28 -0.48
N LYS A 75 20.27 15.94 -1.04
CA LYS A 75 20.57 16.00 -2.48
C LYS A 75 20.33 14.67 -3.18
N ILE A 76 19.82 13.65 -2.49
CA ILE A 76 19.57 12.32 -3.05
C ILE A 76 18.06 12.12 -3.19
N SER A 77 17.57 12.15 -4.42
CA SER A 77 16.18 11.88 -4.76
C SER A 77 16.04 10.46 -5.29
N VAL A 78 15.37 9.60 -4.52
CA VAL A 78 15.11 8.20 -4.93
C VAL A 78 13.70 8.09 -5.50
N VAL A 79 13.62 7.69 -6.78
CA VAL A 79 12.39 7.35 -7.49
C VAL A 79 12.31 5.85 -7.61
N GLN A 80 11.28 5.23 -7.03
CA GLN A 80 11.14 3.78 -7.07
C GLN A 80 10.16 3.33 -8.16
N LEU A 81 10.67 2.66 -9.18
CA LEU A 81 9.85 2.01 -10.20
C LEU A 81 9.42 0.63 -9.71
N SER A 82 8.15 0.30 -9.89
CA SER A 82 7.68 -1.07 -9.80
C SER A 82 8.01 -1.77 -11.11
N ASP A 83 8.79 -2.85 -11.05
CA ASP A 83 8.75 -3.83 -12.10
C ASP A 83 7.29 -4.27 -12.28
N LYS A 84 6.82 -4.20 -13.53
CA LYS A 84 5.57 -4.83 -13.89
C LYS A 84 5.74 -6.31 -13.56
N GLU A 85 4.81 -6.81 -12.75
CA GLU A 85 4.67 -8.23 -12.38
C GLU A 85 5.47 -8.71 -11.16
N GLU A 86 5.35 -8.04 -10.00
CA GLU A 86 5.42 -8.74 -8.70
C GLU A 86 4.55 -8.06 -7.64
N PHE A 87 3.49 -8.78 -7.21
CA PHE A 87 2.52 -8.34 -6.21
C PHE A 87 3.09 -8.44 -4.79
N ILE A 88 4.01 -7.55 -4.43
CA ILE A 88 4.27 -7.20 -3.02
C ILE A 88 4.04 -5.69 -2.86
N ASP A 89 2.92 -5.38 -2.23
CA ASP A 89 2.23 -4.08 -2.14
C ASP A 89 3.04 -3.08 -1.28
N LYS A 90 4.16 -2.53 -1.78
CA LYS A 90 4.82 -1.33 -1.21
C LYS A 90 4.10 -0.04 -1.62
N ASN A 91 2.79 -0.04 -1.37
CA ASN A 91 1.87 1.10 -1.30
C ASN A 91 0.99 0.92 -0.03
N SER A 92 1.58 0.32 1.03
CA SER A 92 0.90 -0.08 2.28
C SER A 92 0.51 1.08 3.18
N GLU A 93 1.07 2.28 2.97
CA GLU A 93 0.65 3.46 3.72
C GLU A 93 -0.85 3.69 3.42
N ASN A 94 -1.73 3.36 4.38
CA ASN A 94 -3.20 3.40 4.35
C ASN A 94 -3.99 2.23 3.72
N ARG A 95 -3.44 1.04 3.45
CA ARG A 95 -4.31 -0.08 3.02
C ARG A 95 -5.02 -0.70 4.22
N LEU A 96 -6.36 -0.65 4.22
CA LEU A 96 -7.17 -1.33 5.23
C LEU A 96 -7.05 -2.85 5.08
N ILE A 97 -6.70 -3.51 6.18
CA ILE A 97 -6.66 -4.96 6.31
C ILE A 97 -7.67 -5.43 7.35
N LEU A 98 -8.17 -6.66 7.17
CA LEU A 98 -9.01 -7.30 8.17
C LEU A 98 -8.15 -7.72 9.37
N HIS A 99 -8.43 -7.16 10.55
CA HIS A 99 -7.75 -7.52 11.79
C HIS A 99 -8.54 -8.56 12.58
N ASN A 100 -9.86 -8.37 12.70
CA ASN A 100 -10.72 -9.28 13.46
C ASN A 100 -12.15 -9.32 12.89
N LEU A 101 -12.82 -10.46 13.06
CA LEU A 101 -14.23 -10.65 12.74
C LEU A 101 -14.86 -11.51 13.84
N VAL A 102 -15.90 -10.97 14.47
CA VAL A 102 -16.63 -11.65 15.56
C VAL A 102 -18.09 -11.82 15.15
N MET A 103 -18.62 -13.01 15.40
CA MET A 103 -20.03 -13.34 15.19
C MET A 103 -20.68 -13.71 16.51
N GLU A 104 -21.76 -13.02 16.85
CA GLU A 104 -22.54 -13.27 18.06
C GLU A 104 -23.98 -13.63 17.68
N TYR A 105 -24.51 -14.68 18.32
CA TYR A 105 -25.88 -15.13 18.09
C TYR A 105 -26.77 -14.75 19.27
N ASN A 106 -27.89 -14.11 18.96
CA ASN A 106 -28.95 -13.85 19.92
C ASN A 106 -30.28 -14.37 19.38
N GLY A 107 -30.60 -15.62 19.76
CA GLY A 107 -31.73 -16.35 19.21
C GLY A 107 -31.62 -16.53 17.70
N ARG A 108 -32.56 -15.95 16.94
CA ARG A 108 -32.57 -16.01 15.46
C ARG A 108 -31.77 -14.89 14.79
N LYS A 109 -31.20 -13.99 15.57
CA LYS A 109 -30.38 -12.89 15.07
C LYS A 109 -28.90 -13.23 15.18
N CYS A 110 -28.14 -12.66 14.25
CA CYS A 110 -26.69 -12.65 14.27
C CYS A 110 -26.22 -11.20 14.22
N ARG A 111 -25.30 -10.85 15.12
CA ARG A 111 -24.52 -9.62 15.08
C ARG A 111 -23.13 -9.96 14.56
N ILE A 112 -22.63 -9.15 13.63
CA ILE A 112 -21.27 -9.23 13.12
C ILE A 112 -20.55 -7.95 13.49
N SER A 113 -19.38 -8.10 14.11
CA SER A 113 -18.46 -7.00 14.41
C SER A 113 -17.17 -7.23 13.64
N VAL A 114 -16.75 -6.24 12.85
CA VAL A 114 -15.52 -6.27 12.06
C VAL A 114 -14.58 -5.20 12.58
N GLU A 115 -13.32 -5.59 12.76
CA GLU A 115 -12.22 -4.67 13.02
C GLU A 115 -11.27 -4.67 11.83
N LEU A 116 -11.06 -3.49 11.27
CA LEU A 116 -10.06 -3.22 10.25
C LEU A 116 -8.90 -2.47 10.88
N SER A 117 -7.71 -2.60 10.29
CA SER A 117 -6.57 -1.79 10.68
C SER A 117 -5.84 -1.26 9.44
N ASP A 118 -5.23 -0.10 9.58
CA ASP A 118 -4.08 0.31 8.77
C ASP A 118 -2.84 0.41 9.66
N ASP A 119 -1.74 0.97 9.15
CA ASP A 119 -0.47 1.06 9.88
C ASP A 119 -0.57 1.85 11.19
N ASN A 120 -1.59 2.73 11.35
CA ASN A 120 -1.67 3.67 12.46
C ASN A 120 -2.95 3.51 13.30
N ASN A 121 -4.05 3.04 12.70
CA ASN A 121 -5.38 3.12 13.28
C ASN A 121 -6.15 1.80 13.18
N LYS A 122 -7.18 1.69 14.02
CA LYS A 122 -8.16 0.61 14.02
C LYS A 122 -9.55 1.20 13.80
N TYR A 123 -10.35 0.51 13.00
CA TYR A 123 -11.69 0.93 12.62
C TYR A 123 -12.68 -0.19 12.87
N HIS A 124 -13.83 0.14 13.44
CA HIS A 124 -14.84 -0.83 13.84
C HIS A 124 -16.12 -0.62 13.06
N GLY A 125 -16.77 -1.72 12.70
CA GLY A 125 -18.06 -1.69 12.03
C GLY A 125 -18.94 -2.85 12.46
N ASP A 126 -20.22 -2.55 12.72
CA ASP A 126 -21.19 -3.50 13.24
C ASP A 126 -22.41 -3.63 12.34
N SER A 127 -22.91 -4.85 12.20
CA SER A 127 -24.19 -5.15 11.55
C SER A 127 -24.98 -6.19 12.34
N GLU A 128 -26.31 -6.15 12.23
CA GLU A 128 -27.20 -7.11 12.91
C GLU A 128 -28.39 -7.45 12.01
N GLY A 129 -28.79 -8.71 12.00
CA GLY A 129 -29.97 -9.15 11.25
C GLY A 129 -30.28 -10.63 11.46
N PRO A 130 -31.18 -11.23 10.66
CA PRO A 130 -31.46 -12.66 10.71
C PRO A 130 -30.20 -13.50 10.51
N GLY A 131 -30.01 -14.54 11.31
CA GLY A 131 -28.82 -15.39 11.30
C GLY A 131 -28.80 -16.49 10.25
N SER A 132 -29.56 -16.39 9.14
CA SER A 132 -29.48 -17.36 8.06
C SER A 132 -28.15 -17.25 7.31
N GLU A 133 -27.62 -18.35 6.78
CA GLU A 133 -26.28 -18.40 6.17
C GLU A 133 -26.07 -17.34 5.08
N LYS A 134 -27.02 -17.21 4.13
CA LYS A 134 -26.97 -16.18 3.08
C LYS A 134 -26.96 -14.76 3.68
N ASN A 135 -27.74 -14.53 4.73
CA ASN A 135 -27.79 -13.22 5.37
C ASN A 135 -26.54 -12.93 6.21
N GLN A 136 -25.92 -13.94 6.84
CA GLN A 136 -24.64 -13.78 7.53
C GLN A 136 -23.56 -13.23 6.59
N ASN A 137 -23.49 -13.72 5.35
CA ASN A 137 -22.53 -13.21 4.36
C ASN A 137 -22.79 -11.71 4.04
N ARG A 138 -24.06 -11.31 3.88
CA ARG A 138 -24.42 -9.90 3.70
C ARG A 138 -24.08 -9.05 4.93
N LEU A 139 -24.36 -9.56 6.12
CA LEU A 139 -24.04 -8.89 7.39
C LEU A 139 -22.52 -8.66 7.53
N VAL A 140 -21.70 -9.64 7.16
CA VAL A 140 -20.23 -9.48 7.16
C VAL A 140 -19.79 -8.36 6.22
N ALA A 141 -20.27 -8.37 4.97
CA ALA A 141 -19.93 -7.31 4.02
C ALA A 141 -20.40 -5.93 4.52
N GLN A 142 -21.62 -5.83 5.07
CA GLN A 142 -22.13 -4.58 5.66
C GLN A 142 -21.31 -4.08 6.84
N ALA A 143 -20.93 -4.96 7.77
CA ALA A 143 -20.07 -4.59 8.91
C ALA A 143 -18.70 -4.12 8.42
N THR A 144 -18.16 -4.77 7.38
CA THR A 144 -16.90 -4.38 6.75
C THR A 144 -17.00 -2.99 6.09
N LEU A 145 -18.07 -2.71 5.33
CA LEU A 145 -18.28 -1.40 4.71
C LEU A 145 -18.39 -0.29 5.76
N LYS A 146 -19.14 -0.53 6.85
CA LYS A 146 -19.23 0.43 7.96
C LYS A 146 -17.88 0.70 8.62
N ALA A 147 -17.06 -0.33 8.81
CA ALA A 147 -15.71 -0.16 9.34
C ALA A 147 -14.83 0.68 8.40
N ILE A 148 -15.04 0.61 7.08
CA ILE A 148 -14.35 1.47 6.10
C ILE A 148 -14.85 2.91 6.20
N GLU A 149 -16.16 3.12 6.32
CA GLU A 149 -16.77 4.46 6.44
C GLU A 149 -16.35 5.19 7.73
N CYS A 150 -16.15 4.46 8.83
CA CYS A 150 -15.62 5.01 10.09
C CYS A 150 -14.15 5.45 10.04
N ASN A 151 -13.47 5.34 8.90
CA ASN A 151 -12.11 5.88 8.76
C ASN A 151 -12.15 7.40 8.60
N ASP A 152 -11.43 8.10 9.47
CA ASP A 152 -11.36 9.56 9.56
C ASP A 152 -11.15 10.19 8.16
N GLY A 153 -12.16 10.96 7.73
CA GLY A 153 -12.17 11.66 6.45
C GLY A 153 -13.16 11.12 5.42
N PHE A 154 -13.75 9.92 5.60
CA PHE A 154 -14.66 9.34 4.60
C PHE A 154 -16.15 9.53 4.88
N ASP A 155 -16.52 9.61 6.16
CA ASP A 155 -17.92 9.59 6.63
C ASP A 155 -18.82 10.72 6.08
N SER A 156 -18.24 11.73 5.42
CA SER A 156 -18.95 12.87 4.81
C SER A 156 -18.76 13.01 3.29
N ILE A 157 -17.95 12.16 2.65
CA ILE A 157 -17.56 12.32 1.24
C ILE A 157 -18.31 11.36 0.31
N PHE A 158 -18.58 10.15 0.77
CA PHE A 158 -19.28 9.12 0.01
C PHE A 158 -20.05 8.18 0.92
N SER A 159 -20.93 7.37 0.35
CA SER A 159 -21.58 6.24 1.01
C SER A 159 -21.32 4.97 0.24
N LEU A 160 -21.11 3.86 0.95
CA LEU A 160 -20.90 2.55 0.38
C LEU A 160 -22.18 1.71 0.54
N VAL A 161 -22.76 1.31 -0.59
CA VAL A 161 -23.97 0.50 -0.62
C VAL A 161 -23.62 -0.92 -1.03
N LEU A 162 -23.98 -1.89 -0.19
CA LEU A 162 -23.82 -3.30 -0.53
C LEU A 162 -24.89 -3.73 -1.54
N GLU A 163 -24.46 -4.10 -2.73
CA GLU A 163 -25.35 -4.61 -3.77
C GLU A 163 -25.52 -6.13 -3.61
N GLU A 164 -24.45 -6.90 -3.79
CA GLU A 164 -24.51 -8.37 -3.79
C GLU A 164 -23.29 -9.03 -3.13
N VAL A 165 -23.53 -10.19 -2.51
CA VAL A 165 -22.50 -11.10 -2.01
C VAL A 165 -22.81 -12.50 -2.53
N SER A 166 -21.86 -13.10 -3.24
CA SER A 166 -21.99 -14.44 -3.78
C SER A 166 -20.76 -15.28 -3.45
N LEU A 167 -20.97 -16.57 -3.18
CA LEU A 167 -19.91 -17.56 -3.08
C LEU A 167 -20.19 -18.64 -4.12
N PHE A 168 -19.17 -18.97 -4.91
CA PHE A 168 -19.29 -19.99 -5.97
C PHE A 168 -17.97 -20.72 -6.17
N ASP A 169 -18.04 -21.93 -6.72
CA ASP A 169 -16.87 -22.71 -7.08
C ASP A 169 -16.33 -22.25 -8.45
N PHE A 170 -15.03 -22.02 -8.53
CA PHE A 170 -14.33 -21.60 -9.73
C PHE A 170 -12.96 -22.27 -9.79
N ALA A 171 -12.70 -23.03 -10.87
CA ALA A 171 -11.45 -23.76 -11.07
C ALA A 171 -11.07 -24.69 -9.90
N GLY A 172 -12.06 -25.27 -9.20
CA GLY A 172 -11.85 -26.17 -8.05
C GLY A 172 -11.65 -25.45 -6.73
N GLU A 173 -11.64 -24.12 -6.72
CA GLU A 173 -11.54 -23.28 -5.53
C GLU A 173 -12.86 -22.56 -5.26
N LYS A 174 -13.21 -22.33 -4.00
CA LYS A 174 -14.38 -21.54 -3.65
C LYS A 174 -14.00 -20.05 -3.62
N VAL A 175 -14.79 -19.20 -4.25
CA VAL A 175 -14.51 -17.76 -4.42
C VAL A 175 -15.65 -16.94 -3.84
N ALA A 176 -15.33 -15.96 -3.00
CA ALA A 176 -16.25 -14.91 -2.59
C ALA A 176 -16.16 -13.72 -3.55
N LEU A 177 -17.32 -13.24 -4.02
CA LEU A 177 -17.46 -12.08 -4.88
C LEU A 177 -18.42 -11.08 -4.22
N VAL A 178 -18.01 -9.82 -4.16
CA VAL A 178 -18.80 -8.75 -3.56
C VAL A 178 -18.91 -7.59 -4.54
N ALA A 179 -20.13 -7.06 -4.67
CA ALA A 179 -20.41 -5.85 -5.43
C ALA A 179 -20.85 -4.72 -4.49
N VAL A 180 -20.29 -3.53 -4.68
CA VAL A 180 -20.50 -2.35 -3.86
C VAL A 180 -20.71 -1.14 -4.76
N SER A 181 -21.74 -0.35 -4.52
CA SER A 181 -21.88 0.96 -5.14
C SER A 181 -21.26 2.02 -4.24
N LEU A 182 -20.33 2.81 -4.79
CA LEU A 182 -19.78 4.00 -4.15
C LEU A 182 -20.56 5.21 -4.65
N VAL A 183 -21.31 5.85 -3.74
CA VAL A 183 -22.20 6.97 -4.05
C VAL A 183 -21.61 8.26 -3.52
N ARG A 184 -21.51 9.27 -4.37
CA ARG A 184 -21.15 10.65 -4.03
C ARG A 184 -22.30 11.59 -4.39
N SER A 185 -22.20 12.85 -4.01
CA SER A 185 -23.19 13.88 -4.36
C SER A 185 -23.44 14.04 -5.86
N THR A 186 -22.46 13.72 -6.71
CA THR A 186 -22.52 13.95 -8.17
C THR A 186 -22.23 12.73 -9.03
N SER A 187 -21.91 11.58 -8.42
CA SER A 187 -21.54 10.37 -9.16
C SER A 187 -21.83 9.10 -8.38
N GLU A 188 -22.02 8.03 -9.12
CA GLU A 188 -22.15 6.67 -8.60
C GLU A 188 -21.17 5.79 -9.38
N GLU A 189 -20.40 4.98 -8.66
CA GLU A 189 -19.45 4.05 -9.24
C GLU A 189 -19.70 2.63 -8.72
N PHE A 190 -19.80 1.67 -9.64
CA PHE A 190 -19.97 0.26 -9.31
C PHE A 190 -18.61 -0.41 -9.13
N LEU A 191 -18.38 -0.98 -7.95
CA LEU A 191 -17.14 -1.62 -7.54
C LEU A 191 -17.35 -3.10 -7.32
N VAL A 192 -16.36 -3.91 -7.68
CA VAL A 192 -16.39 -5.36 -7.50
C VAL A 192 -15.06 -5.80 -6.91
N GLY A 193 -15.13 -6.72 -5.95
CA GLY A 193 -13.97 -7.33 -5.32
C GLY A 193 -14.16 -8.81 -5.10
N SER A 194 -13.04 -9.52 -5.01
CA SER A 194 -13.04 -10.98 -4.89
C SER A 194 -12.00 -11.49 -3.90
N SER A 195 -12.24 -12.68 -3.36
CA SER A 195 -11.27 -13.37 -2.49
C SER A 195 -11.46 -14.88 -2.57
N LEU A 196 -10.36 -15.63 -2.62
CA LEU A 196 -10.41 -17.08 -2.44
C LEU A 196 -10.84 -17.40 -1.01
N VAL A 197 -11.79 -18.31 -0.88
CA VAL A 197 -12.12 -18.94 0.39
C VAL A 197 -11.00 -19.91 0.71
N ARG A 198 -10.33 -19.70 1.85
CA ARG A 198 -9.32 -20.62 2.36
C ARG A 198 -9.87 -21.47 3.48
N LYS A 199 -9.95 -20.89 4.68
CA LYS A 199 -10.41 -21.57 5.89
C LYS A 199 -11.82 -21.15 6.31
N ASP A 200 -12.17 -19.89 6.01
CA ASP A 200 -13.43 -19.29 6.45
C ASP A 200 -14.06 -18.47 5.31
N ASP A 201 -15.30 -18.81 4.98
CA ASP A 201 -16.15 -18.10 4.01
C ASP A 201 -16.40 -16.65 4.43
N LYS A 202 -16.61 -16.40 5.73
CA LYS A 202 -16.96 -15.08 6.28
C LYS A 202 -15.77 -14.14 6.17
N GLU A 203 -14.58 -14.58 6.56
CA GLU A 203 -13.38 -13.78 6.34
C GLU A 203 -13.11 -13.54 4.85
N ALA A 204 -13.39 -14.51 3.99
CA ALA A 204 -13.23 -14.33 2.55
C ALA A 204 -14.19 -13.27 1.99
N VAL A 205 -15.43 -13.22 2.47
CA VAL A 205 -16.38 -12.15 2.13
C VAL A 205 -15.88 -10.78 2.61
N ALA A 206 -15.35 -10.68 3.83
CA ALA A 206 -14.78 -9.43 4.34
C ALA A 206 -13.58 -8.98 3.47
N ARG A 207 -12.68 -9.91 3.12
CA ARG A 207 -11.55 -9.64 2.22
C ARG A 207 -11.98 -9.24 0.81
N ALA A 208 -13.02 -9.87 0.26
CA ALA A 208 -13.58 -9.50 -1.05
C ALA A 208 -14.20 -8.09 -1.02
N THR A 209 -14.89 -7.75 0.08
CA THR A 209 -15.40 -6.39 0.32
C THR A 209 -14.25 -5.37 0.34
N LEU A 210 -13.17 -5.68 1.07
CA LEU A 210 -11.97 -4.83 1.09
C LEU A 210 -11.31 -4.72 -0.28
N ASP A 211 -11.21 -5.79 -1.07
CA ASP A 211 -10.66 -5.76 -2.43
C ASP A 211 -11.46 -4.84 -3.37
N ALA A 212 -12.80 -4.80 -3.22
CA ALA A 212 -13.67 -3.92 -4.00
C ALA A 212 -13.36 -2.45 -3.75
N VAL A 213 -13.13 -2.08 -2.49
CA VAL A 213 -13.07 -0.67 -2.06
C VAL A 213 -11.63 -0.14 -1.94
N ASN A 214 -10.66 -0.95 -1.49
CA ASN A 214 -9.27 -0.53 -1.26
C ASN A 214 -8.59 0.08 -2.49
N ARG A 215 -8.98 -0.32 -3.70
CA ARG A 215 -8.45 0.25 -4.95
C ARG A 215 -8.85 1.70 -5.14
N ARG A 216 -10.00 2.10 -4.61
CA ARG A 216 -10.53 3.47 -4.68
C ARG A 216 -10.16 4.32 -3.48
N LEU A 217 -9.99 3.73 -2.29
CA LEU A 217 -9.60 4.47 -1.08
C LEU A 217 -8.32 5.30 -1.26
N LYS A 218 -7.37 4.81 -2.07
CA LYS A 218 -6.13 5.51 -2.41
C LYS A 218 -6.34 6.86 -3.13
N TYR A 219 -7.49 7.06 -3.76
CA TYR A 219 -7.84 8.27 -4.52
C TYR A 219 -8.95 9.09 -3.84
N LEU A 220 -9.35 8.68 -2.64
CA LEU A 220 -10.46 9.25 -1.88
C LEU A 220 -10.01 10.13 -0.71
N LYS A 221 -8.75 10.00 -0.27
CA LYS A 221 -8.13 10.87 0.74
C LYS A 221 -7.62 12.16 0.12
#